data_AF-A0A1A9W6D2-F1
#
_entry.id   AF-A0A1A9W6D2-F1
#
_cell.length_a   1.000
_cell.length_b   1.000
_cell.length_c   1.000
_cell.angle_alpha   90.00
_cell.angle_beta   90.00
_cell.angle_gamma   90.00
#
_symmetry.space_group_name_H-M   'P 1'
#
loop_
_entity.id
_entity.type
_entity.pdbx_description
1 polymer ?
#
loop_
_entity_poly.entity_id
_entity_poly.type
_entity_poly.pdbx_seq_one_letter_code
_entity_poly.pdbx_strand_id
1 'polypeptide(L)'
;MDSYSEYYKGSAAYRAATSMPIILENGRKVFGPRRVANEVPPPTHKCELFVARIPPQFDELSFLVWLHRIGQVYEFRLMMNAYNESRGYAYIRFTTEDEALAALEMLKYRYITGERLLVSPSEGKSRLFLSGIPKNIPISTLEESFKMYFPNMHTVAAYPPTGKELLEKGHEKVRNRGFVFIEFADHENALEAKKRLTPGTLLMLGAELKVQWAKPKEELRAEDRTMRYDEPMGSSANDDCRKLRLYCLANDWCIPVILYGRSFRSKNLQYAGILLENIFSGVRSIITAEVDVTFVLDIHLLLCELAVRLIERHSGMPPFNYIIRVYRDMKAELVFLFQQNDALAPGDLATKFFSFKAIGELITALQLLAACNYKILLKNYKSAFLTRNRVASLCLVANHPFGKFYAILPKFRSNPKLSNNLNDMEINLLLMIQENVKCNVREKCTFGAVFKTDIIILKSQIIPNIRYVLRYVDIEALISKECYHAQQYINSNPVWIAGKTYQDDIYN
;
A
#
# COMPACT_ATOMS: atom_id res chain seq x y z
N MET A 1 -2.62 10.70 -21.86
CA MET A 1 -2.94 9.35 -21.35
C MET A 1 -2.02 8.28 -21.96
N ASP A 2 -1.19 8.61 -22.95
CA ASP A 2 -0.36 7.65 -23.69
C ASP A 2 0.93 7.17 -22.99
N SER A 3 1.35 7.76 -21.86
CA SER A 3 2.66 7.44 -21.27
C SER A 3 2.73 6.15 -20.47
N TYR A 4 1.62 5.71 -19.85
CA TYR A 4 1.62 4.51 -19.00
C TYR A 4 1.63 3.22 -19.84
N SER A 5 0.82 3.16 -20.91
CA SER A 5 0.74 1.98 -21.76
C SER A 5 2.03 1.77 -22.57
N GLU A 6 2.65 2.82 -23.09
CA GLU A 6 3.89 2.70 -23.88
C GLU A 6 5.08 2.20 -23.09
N TYR A 7 5.24 2.65 -21.84
CA TYR A 7 6.34 2.20 -21.00
C TYR A 7 6.27 0.69 -20.71
N TYR A 8 5.05 0.14 -20.59
CA TYR A 8 4.84 -1.25 -20.19
C TYR A 8 4.54 -2.22 -21.31
N LYS A 9 4.29 -1.78 -22.55
CA LYS A 9 3.96 -2.64 -23.71
C LYS A 9 4.86 -3.87 -23.88
N GLY A 10 6.12 -3.82 -23.43
CA GLY A 10 7.08 -4.94 -23.49
C GLY A 10 7.22 -5.80 -22.22
N SER A 11 6.61 -5.40 -21.10
CA SER A 11 6.79 -6.07 -19.80
C SER A 11 6.06 -7.42 -19.73
N ALA A 12 6.51 -8.33 -18.85
CA ALA A 12 5.82 -9.59 -18.58
C ALA A 12 4.41 -9.36 -18.04
N ALA A 13 4.23 -8.37 -17.14
CA ALA A 13 2.93 -8.00 -16.59
C ALA A 13 1.96 -7.48 -17.66
N TYR A 14 2.44 -6.69 -18.63
CA TYR A 14 1.61 -6.25 -19.76
C TYR A 14 1.18 -7.40 -20.65
N ARG A 15 2.13 -8.28 -21.02
CA ARG A 15 1.80 -9.48 -21.80
C ARG A 15 0.79 -10.37 -21.09
N ALA A 16 0.95 -10.57 -19.77
CA ALA A 16 -0.01 -11.32 -18.95
C ALA A 16 -1.39 -10.66 -18.91
N ALA A 17 -1.47 -9.34 -18.67
CA ALA A 17 -2.74 -8.63 -18.63
C ALA A 17 -3.48 -8.66 -19.98
N THR A 18 -2.76 -8.45 -21.09
CA THR A 18 -3.35 -8.44 -22.44
C THR A 18 -3.73 -9.82 -22.97
N SER A 19 -3.15 -10.91 -22.42
CA SER A 19 -3.49 -12.27 -22.81
C SER A 19 -4.72 -12.82 -22.09
N MET A 20 -5.20 -12.15 -21.03
CA MET A 20 -6.40 -12.58 -20.32
C MET A 20 -7.65 -12.40 -21.19
N PRO A 21 -8.48 -13.44 -21.38
CA PRO A 21 -9.73 -13.30 -22.10
C PRO A 21 -10.69 -12.39 -21.34
N ILE A 22 -11.40 -11.54 -22.08
CA ILE A 22 -12.44 -10.66 -21.54
C ILE A 22 -13.80 -11.31 -21.77
N ILE A 23 -14.55 -11.51 -20.68
CA ILE A 23 -15.85 -12.16 -20.68
C ILE A 23 -16.87 -11.21 -20.03
N LEU A 24 -17.96 -10.93 -20.74
CA LEU A 24 -19.08 -10.12 -20.25
C LEU A 24 -20.26 -11.02 -19.96
N GLU A 25 -20.54 -11.26 -18.67
CA GLU A 25 -21.58 -12.20 -18.26
C GLU A 25 -22.32 -11.70 -17.01
N ASN A 26 -23.66 -11.77 -17.02
CA ASN A 26 -24.52 -11.57 -15.84
C ASN A 26 -24.26 -10.24 -15.07
N GLY A 27 -23.97 -9.15 -15.80
CA GLY A 27 -23.66 -7.85 -15.18
C GLY A 27 -22.26 -7.82 -14.54
N ARG A 28 -21.31 -8.58 -15.08
CA ARG A 28 -19.91 -8.61 -14.64
C ARG A 28 -19.01 -8.58 -15.87
N LYS A 29 -17.86 -7.91 -15.72
CA LYS A 29 -16.77 -7.95 -16.68
C LYS A 29 -15.60 -8.70 -16.05
N VAL A 30 -15.31 -9.86 -16.59
CA VAL A 30 -14.30 -10.80 -16.08
C VAL A 30 -13.11 -10.82 -17.01
N PHE A 31 -11.93 -10.61 -16.46
CA PHE A 31 -10.64 -10.87 -17.07
C PHE A 31 -10.09 -12.14 -16.44
N GLY A 32 -9.96 -13.21 -17.21
CA GLY A 32 -9.58 -14.51 -16.65
C GLY A 32 -9.97 -15.67 -17.55
N PRO A 33 -9.49 -16.89 -17.23
CA PRO A 33 -9.80 -18.06 -18.02
C PRO A 33 -11.31 -18.28 -18.11
N ARG A 34 -11.77 -18.75 -19.27
CA ARG A 34 -13.14 -19.28 -19.36
C ARG A 34 -13.19 -20.53 -18.51
N ARG A 35 -14.04 -20.54 -17.48
CA ARG A 35 -14.21 -21.71 -16.62
C ARG A 35 -14.88 -22.83 -17.41
N VAL A 36 -14.07 -23.70 -18.01
CA VAL A 36 -14.54 -24.95 -18.62
C VAL A 36 -14.45 -26.05 -17.57
N ALA A 37 -15.40 -26.98 -17.54
CA ALA A 37 -15.57 -28.00 -16.50
C ALA A 37 -14.37 -28.95 -16.28
N ASN A 38 -13.31 -28.87 -17.11
CA ASN A 38 -12.18 -29.81 -17.14
C ASN A 38 -10.80 -29.17 -16.86
N GLU A 39 -10.74 -27.92 -16.35
CA GLU A 39 -9.47 -27.24 -16.05
C GLU A 39 -9.01 -27.41 -14.59
N VAL A 40 -7.74 -27.05 -14.34
CA VAL A 40 -7.12 -26.98 -13.00
C VAL A 40 -8.05 -26.25 -12.03
N PRO A 41 -8.27 -26.78 -10.81
CA PRO A 41 -9.16 -26.14 -9.85
C PRO A 41 -8.72 -24.69 -9.59
N PRO A 42 -9.67 -23.74 -9.55
CA PRO A 42 -9.33 -22.34 -9.35
C PRO A 42 -8.65 -22.13 -7.99
N PRO A 43 -7.81 -21.09 -7.85
CA PRO A 43 -7.26 -20.69 -6.56
C PRO A 43 -8.36 -20.48 -5.52
N THR A 44 -8.05 -20.81 -4.26
CA THR A 44 -9.01 -20.77 -3.17
C THR A 44 -9.49 -19.34 -2.88
N HIS A 45 -10.56 -19.20 -2.09
CA HIS A 45 -11.08 -17.89 -1.68
C HIS A 45 -10.06 -17.05 -0.87
N LYS A 46 -9.06 -17.68 -0.25
CA LYS A 46 -7.96 -16.97 0.44
C LYS A 46 -7.08 -16.18 -0.52
N CYS A 47 -7.02 -16.58 -1.78
CA CYS A 47 -6.30 -15.86 -2.83
C CYS A 47 -7.13 -14.71 -3.43
N GLU A 48 -8.34 -14.45 -2.92
CA GLU A 48 -9.27 -13.48 -3.47
C GLU A 48 -9.44 -12.27 -2.54
N LEU A 49 -9.37 -11.08 -3.13
CA LEU A 49 -9.58 -9.79 -2.48
C LEU A 49 -10.84 -9.13 -3.00
N PHE A 50 -11.57 -8.48 -2.10
CA PHE A 50 -12.61 -7.53 -2.43
C PHE A 50 -12.00 -6.12 -2.48
N VAL A 51 -12.21 -5.42 -3.59
CA VAL A 51 -11.74 -4.05 -3.80
C VAL A 51 -12.94 -3.15 -4.09
N ALA A 52 -13.12 -2.12 -3.27
CA ALA A 52 -14.19 -1.13 -3.39
C ALA A 52 -13.61 0.28 -3.55
N ARG A 53 -14.50 1.26 -3.78
CA ARG A 53 -14.17 2.66 -4.12
C ARG A 53 -13.36 2.77 -5.42
N ILE A 54 -13.62 1.85 -6.34
CA ILE A 54 -13.08 1.95 -7.70
C ILE A 54 -13.85 3.05 -8.43
N PRO A 55 -13.18 4.05 -9.03
CA PRO A 55 -13.85 5.07 -9.82
C PRO A 55 -14.69 4.44 -10.96
N PRO A 56 -15.85 5.01 -11.33
CA PRO A 56 -16.70 4.45 -12.39
C PRO A 56 -15.99 4.33 -13.74
N GLN A 57 -15.06 5.24 -14.02
CA GLN A 57 -14.26 5.31 -15.23
C GLN A 57 -12.79 5.33 -14.84
N PHE A 58 -12.13 4.19 -14.95
CA PHE A 58 -10.69 4.05 -14.75
C PHE A 58 -10.11 3.17 -15.85
N ASP A 59 -8.79 3.26 -16.05
CA ASP A 59 -8.10 2.41 -17.02
C ASP A 59 -7.93 1.00 -16.46
N GLU A 60 -8.86 0.11 -16.81
CA GLU A 60 -8.89 -1.29 -16.41
C GLU A 60 -7.64 -2.04 -16.83
N LEU A 61 -7.10 -1.78 -18.03
CA LEU A 61 -5.91 -2.46 -18.52
C LEU A 61 -4.69 -2.01 -17.71
N SER A 62 -4.50 -0.70 -17.52
CA SER A 62 -3.39 -0.20 -16.70
C SER A 62 -3.46 -0.70 -15.25
N PHE A 63 -4.68 -0.83 -14.69
CA PHE A 63 -4.86 -1.42 -13.37
C PHE A 63 -4.55 -2.92 -13.35
N LEU A 64 -4.97 -3.68 -14.36
CA LEU A 64 -4.65 -5.11 -14.48
C LEU A 64 -3.15 -5.36 -14.63
N VAL A 65 -2.45 -4.54 -15.43
CA VAL A 65 -0.98 -4.54 -15.52
C VAL A 65 -0.35 -4.24 -14.16
N TRP A 66 -0.92 -3.30 -13.40
CA TRP A 66 -0.50 -3.00 -12.03
C TRP A 66 -0.73 -4.14 -11.06
N LEU A 67 -1.77 -4.96 -11.23
CA LEU A 67 -2.00 -6.14 -10.40
C LEU A 67 -1.02 -7.26 -10.72
N HIS A 68 -0.77 -7.52 -12.02
CA HIS A 68 0.19 -8.56 -12.47
C HIS A 68 1.64 -8.30 -12.06
N ARG A 69 1.93 -7.07 -11.69
CA ARG A 69 3.18 -6.62 -11.09
C ARG A 69 3.38 -7.13 -9.67
N ILE A 70 2.32 -7.33 -8.91
CA ILE A 70 2.40 -7.82 -7.53
C ILE A 70 2.45 -9.33 -7.51
N GLY A 71 1.68 -9.97 -8.39
CA GLY A 71 1.59 -11.41 -8.52
C GLY A 71 0.74 -11.81 -9.71
N GLN A 72 0.74 -13.09 -10.07
CA GLN A 72 -0.05 -13.57 -11.19
C GLN A 72 -1.55 -13.48 -10.85
N VAL A 73 -2.27 -12.61 -11.56
CA VAL A 73 -3.73 -12.54 -11.46
C VAL A 73 -4.33 -13.73 -12.18
N TYR A 74 -5.12 -14.52 -11.46
CA TYR A 74 -5.91 -15.61 -12.02
C TYR A 74 -7.22 -15.07 -12.60
N GLU A 75 -7.90 -14.19 -11.87
CA GLU A 75 -9.17 -13.60 -12.29
C GLU A 75 -9.34 -12.18 -11.74
N PHE A 76 -9.75 -11.24 -12.58
CA PHE A 76 -10.19 -9.91 -12.18
C PHE A 76 -11.63 -9.69 -12.63
N ARG A 77 -12.53 -9.50 -11.66
CA ARG A 77 -13.98 -9.46 -11.87
C ARG A 77 -14.54 -8.10 -11.44
N LEU A 78 -14.76 -7.24 -12.42
CA LEU A 78 -15.41 -5.94 -12.23
C LEU A 78 -16.93 -6.09 -12.26
N MET A 79 -17.60 -5.55 -11.25
CA MET A 79 -19.05 -5.70 -11.11
C MET A 79 -19.75 -4.54 -11.80
N MET A 80 -20.67 -4.83 -12.71
CA MET A 80 -21.32 -3.84 -13.58
C MET A 80 -22.81 -3.68 -13.26
N ASN A 81 -23.36 -2.49 -13.48
CA ASN A 81 -24.79 -2.23 -13.42
C ASN A 81 -25.50 -2.72 -14.70
N ALA A 82 -26.81 -2.53 -14.79
CA ALA A 82 -27.60 -2.93 -15.97
C ALA A 82 -27.23 -2.15 -17.24
N TYR A 83 -26.57 -1.00 -17.10
CA TYR A 83 -26.09 -0.14 -18.18
C TYR A 83 -24.63 -0.44 -18.56
N ASN A 84 -24.06 -1.55 -18.07
CA ASN A 84 -22.66 -1.95 -18.25
C ASN A 84 -21.62 -0.96 -17.68
N GLU A 85 -22.00 -0.14 -16.71
CA GLU A 85 -21.10 0.76 -16.00
C GLU A 85 -20.60 0.10 -14.70
N SER A 86 -19.37 0.44 -14.29
CA SER A 86 -18.77 -0.06 -13.05
C SER A 86 -19.61 0.33 -11.82
N ARG A 87 -19.92 -0.65 -10.97
CA ARG A 87 -20.54 -0.42 -9.64
C ARG A 87 -19.55 0.09 -8.60
N GLY A 88 -18.30 0.33 -8.98
CA GLY A 88 -17.25 0.85 -8.12
C GLY A 88 -16.63 -0.19 -7.18
N TYR A 89 -16.78 -1.48 -7.49
CA TYR A 89 -16.09 -2.56 -6.78
C TYR A 89 -15.80 -3.75 -7.70
N ALA A 90 -14.79 -4.52 -7.32
CA ALA A 90 -14.32 -5.69 -8.02
C ALA A 90 -13.84 -6.78 -7.06
N TYR A 91 -13.69 -7.99 -7.59
CA TYR A 91 -13.01 -9.09 -6.95
C TYR A 91 -11.75 -9.42 -7.74
N ILE A 92 -10.64 -9.61 -7.04
CA ILE A 92 -9.34 -9.92 -7.65
C ILE A 92 -8.85 -11.21 -7.02
N ARG A 93 -8.65 -12.24 -7.84
CA ARG A 93 -8.11 -13.52 -7.41
C ARG A 93 -6.70 -13.70 -7.97
N PHE A 94 -5.73 -13.89 -7.08
CA PHE A 94 -4.36 -14.24 -7.41
C PHE A 94 -4.18 -15.76 -7.48
N THR A 95 -3.04 -16.21 -8.00
CA THR A 95 -2.74 -17.65 -8.06
C THR A 95 -2.36 -18.23 -6.70
N THR A 96 -1.73 -17.43 -5.84
CA THR A 96 -1.27 -17.85 -4.51
C THR A 96 -1.79 -16.93 -3.39
N GLU A 97 -1.79 -17.43 -2.16
CA GLU A 97 -2.20 -16.68 -0.97
C GLU A 97 -1.18 -15.56 -0.64
N ASP A 98 0.12 -15.82 -0.80
CA ASP A 98 1.18 -14.83 -0.56
C ASP A 98 1.06 -13.61 -1.48
N GLU A 99 0.76 -13.83 -2.77
CA GLU A 99 0.49 -12.77 -3.74
C GLU A 99 -0.75 -11.94 -3.34
N ALA A 100 -1.81 -12.60 -2.86
CA ALA A 100 -3.01 -11.91 -2.40
C ALA A 100 -2.74 -11.08 -1.13
N LEU A 101 -1.92 -11.58 -0.20
CA LEU A 101 -1.53 -10.83 0.99
C LEU A 101 -0.63 -9.62 0.65
N ALA A 102 0.30 -9.78 -0.29
CA ALA A 102 1.11 -8.67 -0.81
C ALA A 102 0.22 -7.60 -1.49
N ALA A 103 -0.73 -8.04 -2.32
CA ALA A 103 -1.67 -7.16 -2.99
C ALA A 103 -2.59 -6.43 -2.00
N LEU A 104 -3.06 -7.11 -0.95
CA LEU A 104 -3.86 -6.51 0.12
C LEU A 104 -3.10 -5.37 0.80
N GLU A 105 -1.80 -5.54 1.05
CA GLU A 105 -0.98 -4.51 1.67
C GLU A 105 -0.79 -3.30 0.75
N MET A 106 -0.47 -3.51 -0.53
CA MET A 106 -0.21 -2.42 -1.47
C MET A 106 -1.49 -1.68 -1.90
N LEU A 107 -2.57 -2.41 -2.19
CA LEU A 107 -3.81 -1.81 -2.70
C LEU A 107 -4.47 -0.86 -1.69
N LYS A 108 -4.28 -1.08 -0.37
CA LYS A 108 -4.76 -0.16 0.68
C LYS A 108 -4.21 1.27 0.55
N TYR A 109 -3.05 1.42 -0.09
CA TYR A 109 -2.38 2.71 -0.28
C TYR A 109 -2.44 3.20 -1.73
N ARG A 110 -3.15 2.48 -2.62
CA ARG A 110 -3.30 2.87 -4.03
C ARG A 110 -4.37 3.95 -4.17
N TYR A 111 -4.01 5.03 -4.84
CA TYR A 111 -4.94 6.02 -5.37
C TYR A 111 -5.21 5.76 -6.85
N ILE A 112 -6.48 5.79 -7.22
CA ILE A 112 -6.94 5.80 -8.62
C ILE A 112 -7.78 7.06 -8.79
N THR A 113 -7.33 7.95 -9.68
CA THR A 113 -8.00 9.24 -9.97
C THR A 113 -8.41 10.04 -8.72
N GLY A 114 -7.53 10.07 -7.70
CA GLY A 114 -7.78 10.79 -6.44
C GLY A 114 -8.60 10.05 -5.40
N GLU A 115 -9.09 8.83 -5.69
CA GLU A 115 -9.80 8.00 -4.73
C GLU A 115 -8.89 6.89 -4.21
N ARG A 116 -8.82 6.74 -2.87
CA ARG A 116 -8.10 5.63 -2.24
C ARG A 116 -8.97 4.38 -2.24
N LEU A 117 -8.43 3.28 -2.74
CA LEU A 117 -9.14 2.01 -2.76
C LEU A 117 -9.41 1.51 -1.34
N LEU A 118 -10.55 0.85 -1.17
CA LEU A 118 -10.88 0.10 0.05
C LEU A 118 -10.71 -1.39 -0.25
N VAL A 119 -9.82 -2.08 0.49
CA VAL A 119 -9.51 -3.48 0.22
C VAL A 119 -9.63 -4.35 1.47
N SER A 120 -10.27 -5.50 1.29
CA SER A 120 -10.40 -6.56 2.30
C SER A 120 -10.22 -7.93 1.66
N PRO A 121 -9.86 -8.96 2.45
CA PRO A 121 -10.03 -10.35 2.01
C PRO A 121 -11.46 -10.59 1.54
N SER A 122 -11.63 -11.43 0.51
CA SER A 122 -12.97 -11.80 0.05
C SER A 122 -13.64 -12.70 1.07
N GLU A 123 -14.83 -12.32 1.53
CA GLU A 123 -15.67 -13.19 2.34
C GLU A 123 -16.14 -14.34 1.43
N GLY A 124 -15.45 -15.48 1.47
CA GLY A 124 -15.70 -16.65 0.64
C GLY A 124 -17.14 -17.16 0.77
N LYS A 125 -18.07 -16.58 -0.01
CA LYS A 125 -19.48 -17.00 -0.11
C LYS A 125 -19.59 -18.26 -0.96
N SER A 126 -18.81 -19.29 -0.61
CA SER A 126 -18.79 -20.60 -1.26
C SER A 126 -19.59 -21.66 -0.47
N ARG A 127 -20.21 -21.28 0.66
CA ARG A 127 -20.96 -22.20 1.52
C ARG A 127 -22.44 -21.82 1.61
N LEU A 128 -23.31 -22.77 1.30
CA LEU A 128 -24.76 -22.66 1.43
C LEU A 128 -25.26 -23.36 2.69
N PHE A 129 -26.32 -22.82 3.27
CA PHE A 129 -27.13 -23.45 4.31
C PHE A 129 -28.47 -23.85 3.69
N LEU A 130 -28.79 -25.14 3.75
CA LEU A 130 -30.06 -25.70 3.31
C LEU A 130 -30.85 -26.18 4.52
N SER A 131 -32.11 -25.78 4.61
CA SER A 131 -33.04 -26.20 5.66
C SER A 131 -34.33 -26.77 5.07
N GLY A 132 -35.05 -27.57 5.85
CA GLY A 132 -36.28 -28.24 5.41
C GLY A 132 -36.05 -29.65 4.88
N ILE A 133 -34.92 -30.27 5.22
CA ILE A 133 -34.59 -31.63 4.80
C ILE A 133 -35.44 -32.62 5.59
N PRO A 134 -36.05 -33.64 4.95
CA PRO A 134 -36.79 -34.67 5.66
C PRO A 134 -35.91 -35.39 6.69
N LYS A 135 -36.33 -35.35 7.96
CA LYS A 135 -35.57 -35.87 9.11
C LYS A 135 -35.36 -37.40 9.09
N ASN A 136 -36.12 -38.14 8.28
CA ASN A 136 -36.05 -39.61 8.16
C ASN A 136 -34.94 -40.10 7.20
N ILE A 137 -34.31 -39.21 6.43
CA ILE A 137 -33.24 -39.56 5.49
C ILE A 137 -31.91 -39.78 6.24
N PRO A 138 -31.19 -40.89 6.01
CA PRO A 138 -29.88 -41.12 6.61
C PRO A 138 -28.81 -40.16 6.05
N ILE A 139 -27.94 -39.67 6.92
CA ILE A 139 -26.85 -38.74 6.56
C ILE A 139 -25.94 -39.31 5.47
N SER A 140 -25.66 -40.61 5.53
CA SER A 140 -24.83 -41.31 4.54
C SER A 140 -25.35 -41.17 3.10
N THR A 141 -26.66 -41.00 2.92
CA THR A 141 -27.31 -40.90 1.59
C THR A 141 -27.48 -39.45 1.14
N LEU A 142 -27.36 -38.48 2.04
CA LEU A 142 -27.51 -37.06 1.70
C LEU A 142 -26.40 -36.61 0.74
N GLU A 143 -25.15 -37.03 0.97
CA GLU A 143 -24.03 -36.63 0.11
C GLU A 143 -24.25 -37.09 -1.34
N GLU A 144 -24.58 -38.36 -1.57
CA GLU A 144 -24.87 -38.89 -2.92
C GLU A 144 -26.06 -38.16 -3.57
N SER A 145 -27.11 -37.91 -2.78
CA SER A 145 -28.31 -37.20 -3.26
C SER A 145 -27.97 -35.78 -3.73
N PHE A 146 -27.23 -35.00 -2.91
CA PHE A 146 -26.83 -33.65 -3.29
C PHE A 146 -25.83 -33.64 -4.43
N LYS A 147 -24.96 -34.64 -4.55
CA LYS A 147 -24.01 -34.77 -5.67
C LYS A 147 -24.72 -34.92 -7.01
N MET A 148 -25.87 -35.60 -7.02
CA MET A 148 -26.68 -35.77 -8.23
C MET A 148 -27.25 -34.43 -8.75
N TYR A 149 -27.63 -33.52 -7.85
CA TYR A 149 -28.15 -32.20 -8.22
C TYR A 149 -27.04 -31.16 -8.41
N PHE A 150 -25.94 -31.30 -7.66
CA PHE A 150 -24.78 -30.40 -7.64
C PHE A 150 -23.49 -31.19 -7.85
N PRO A 151 -23.14 -31.57 -9.09
CA PRO A 151 -21.94 -32.36 -9.37
C PRO A 151 -20.65 -31.65 -8.95
N ASN A 152 -20.66 -30.31 -8.90
CA ASN A 152 -19.50 -29.48 -8.55
C ASN A 152 -19.42 -29.13 -7.04
N MET A 153 -20.17 -29.82 -6.17
CA MET A 153 -20.05 -29.62 -4.73
C MET A 153 -18.78 -30.29 -4.18
N HIS A 154 -18.13 -29.66 -3.20
CA HIS A 154 -16.89 -30.15 -2.60
C HIS A 154 -17.17 -31.00 -1.36
N THR A 155 -17.93 -30.47 -0.41
CA THR A 155 -18.23 -31.16 0.85
C THR A 155 -19.67 -30.91 1.28
N VAL A 156 -20.28 -31.91 1.93
CA VAL A 156 -21.58 -31.77 2.60
C VAL A 156 -21.38 -32.00 4.09
N ALA A 157 -21.65 -30.99 4.90
CA ALA A 157 -21.66 -31.09 6.34
C ALA A 157 -23.10 -31.27 6.84
N ALA A 158 -23.47 -32.51 7.13
CA ALA A 158 -24.72 -32.92 7.76
C ALA A 158 -24.45 -33.41 9.19
N TYR A 159 -25.43 -33.25 10.08
CA TYR A 159 -25.25 -33.54 11.51
C TYR A 159 -26.27 -34.56 12.02
N PRO A 160 -25.84 -35.50 12.90
CA PRO A 160 -26.74 -36.47 13.51
C PRO A 160 -27.75 -35.81 14.45
N PRO A 161 -28.92 -36.44 14.66
CA PRO A 161 -29.93 -35.94 15.58
C PRO A 161 -29.36 -35.69 16.97
N THR A 162 -29.84 -34.64 17.61
CA THR A 162 -29.52 -34.30 19.00
C THR A 162 -30.43 -35.08 19.95
N GLY A 163 -30.01 -35.31 21.20
CA GLY A 163 -30.81 -36.04 22.18
C GLY A 163 -32.25 -35.52 22.35
N LYS A 164 -32.47 -34.20 22.23
CA LYS A 164 -33.81 -33.58 22.26
C LYS A 164 -34.68 -33.95 21.06
N GLU A 165 -34.10 -34.09 19.87
CA GLU A 165 -34.83 -34.39 18.62
C GLU A 165 -35.21 -35.87 18.53
N LEU A 166 -34.47 -36.75 19.22
CA LEU A 166 -34.82 -38.16 19.39
C LEU A 166 -35.98 -38.38 20.38
N LEU A 167 -36.26 -37.39 21.23
CA LEU A 167 -37.30 -37.42 22.26
C LEU A 167 -38.63 -36.80 21.80
N GLU A 168 -38.67 -36.17 20.61
CA GLU A 168 -39.89 -35.62 20.02
C GLU A 168 -40.83 -36.76 19.59
N LYS A 169 -41.99 -36.87 20.25
CA LYS A 169 -43.01 -37.89 19.93
C LYS A 169 -43.67 -37.59 18.59
N GLY A 170 -43.71 -38.57 17.69
CA GLY A 170 -44.57 -38.54 16.49
C GLY A 170 -43.86 -38.58 15.12
N HIS A 171 -42.53 -38.62 15.07
CA HIS A 171 -41.79 -38.75 13.80
C HIS A 171 -41.21 -40.16 13.61
N GLU A 172 -41.24 -40.66 12.36
CA GLU A 172 -40.41 -41.79 11.91
C GLU A 172 -38.94 -41.60 12.35
N LYS A 173 -38.19 -42.70 12.50
CA LYS A 173 -36.77 -42.72 12.93
C LYS A 173 -36.02 -41.47 12.45
N VAL A 174 -35.83 -40.51 13.35
CA VAL A 174 -35.10 -39.27 13.08
C VAL A 174 -33.64 -39.65 12.85
N ARG A 175 -33.11 -39.37 11.67
CA ARG A 175 -31.76 -39.75 11.21
C ARG A 175 -30.87 -38.56 10.86
N ASN A 176 -31.41 -37.34 10.79
CA ASN A 176 -30.67 -36.10 10.59
C ASN A 176 -31.35 -34.90 11.29
N ARG A 177 -30.66 -33.74 11.38
CA ARG A 177 -31.16 -32.50 12.01
C ARG A 177 -32.05 -31.61 11.13
N GLY A 178 -32.40 -32.04 9.92
CA GLY A 178 -33.26 -31.28 9.00
C GLY A 178 -32.57 -30.13 8.25
N PHE A 179 -31.24 -30.02 8.34
CA PHE A 179 -30.44 -29.05 7.60
C PHE A 179 -29.07 -29.63 7.20
N VAL A 180 -28.48 -29.09 6.14
CA VAL A 180 -27.09 -29.34 5.76
C VAL A 180 -26.39 -28.05 5.37
N PHE A 181 -25.06 -28.08 5.44
CA PHE A 181 -24.24 -27.10 4.74
C PHE A 181 -23.58 -27.75 3.54
N ILE A 182 -23.60 -27.06 2.41
CA ILE A 182 -22.90 -27.49 1.20
C ILE A 182 -21.79 -26.48 0.93
N GLU A 183 -20.57 -26.96 0.84
CA GLU A 183 -19.41 -26.18 0.43
C GLU A 183 -19.12 -26.45 -1.04
N PHE A 184 -18.97 -25.38 -1.80
CA PHE A 184 -18.62 -25.40 -3.20
C PHE A 184 -17.16 -24.95 -3.37
N ALA A 185 -16.55 -25.34 -4.48
CA ALA A 185 -15.18 -24.90 -4.81
C ALA A 185 -15.07 -23.37 -4.87
N ASP A 186 -16.13 -22.68 -5.32
CA ASP A 186 -16.14 -21.23 -5.49
C ASP A 186 -17.54 -20.62 -5.28
N HIS A 187 -17.57 -19.29 -5.24
CA HIS A 187 -18.81 -18.52 -5.08
C HIS A 187 -19.79 -18.71 -6.25
N GLU A 188 -19.32 -18.99 -7.46
CA GLU A 188 -20.19 -19.10 -8.64
C GLU A 188 -20.99 -20.38 -8.64
N ASN A 189 -20.33 -21.52 -8.39
CA ASN A 189 -20.99 -22.80 -8.21
C ASN A 189 -22.00 -22.71 -7.05
N ALA A 190 -21.63 -22.03 -5.96
CA ALA A 190 -22.55 -21.80 -4.85
C ALA A 190 -23.72 -20.88 -5.22
N LEU A 191 -23.49 -19.84 -6.04
CA LEU A 191 -24.54 -18.93 -6.49
C LEU A 191 -25.50 -19.61 -7.48
N GLU A 192 -24.97 -20.44 -8.39
CA GLU A 192 -25.78 -21.22 -9.33
C GLU A 192 -26.64 -22.24 -8.58
N ALA A 193 -26.04 -22.99 -7.65
CA ALA A 193 -26.78 -23.90 -6.78
C ALA A 193 -27.86 -23.17 -5.99
N LYS A 194 -27.54 -21.98 -5.43
CA LYS A 194 -28.52 -21.13 -4.75
C LYS A 194 -29.66 -20.70 -5.67
N LYS A 195 -29.37 -20.28 -6.91
CA LYS A 195 -30.40 -19.90 -7.90
C LYS A 195 -31.33 -21.07 -8.20
N ARG A 196 -30.78 -22.27 -8.44
CA ARG A 196 -31.55 -23.51 -8.68
C ARG A 196 -32.40 -23.97 -7.48
N LEU A 197 -32.03 -23.56 -6.26
CA LEU A 197 -32.73 -23.89 -5.01
C LEU A 197 -33.65 -22.78 -4.51
N THR A 198 -33.88 -21.73 -5.31
CA THR A 198 -34.80 -20.65 -4.93
C THR A 198 -36.24 -21.23 -4.85
N PRO A 199 -37.04 -20.90 -3.81
CA PRO A 199 -38.39 -21.44 -3.65
C PRO A 199 -39.22 -21.40 -4.94
N GLY A 200 -39.95 -22.48 -5.24
CA GLY A 200 -40.73 -22.64 -6.47
C GLY A 200 -39.99 -23.17 -7.71
N THR A 201 -38.68 -23.46 -7.66
CA THR A 201 -37.93 -23.99 -8.82
C THR A 201 -37.60 -25.48 -8.76
N LEU A 202 -37.45 -26.10 -7.57
CA LEU A 202 -37.05 -27.50 -7.46
C LEU A 202 -37.54 -28.15 -6.16
N LEU A 203 -38.25 -29.28 -6.29
CA LEU A 203 -38.51 -30.20 -5.17
C LEU A 203 -37.35 -31.18 -5.10
N MET A 204 -36.56 -31.12 -4.02
CA MET A 204 -35.49 -32.08 -3.78
C MET A 204 -35.83 -32.95 -2.58
N LEU A 205 -35.53 -34.25 -2.67
CA LEU A 205 -35.83 -35.21 -1.60
C LEU A 205 -37.32 -35.23 -1.21
N GLY A 206 -38.22 -34.90 -2.14
CA GLY A 206 -39.66 -34.80 -1.89
C GLY A 206 -40.09 -33.59 -1.05
N ALA A 207 -39.21 -32.62 -0.80
CA ALA A 207 -39.49 -31.43 -0.01
C ALA A 207 -39.02 -30.14 -0.71
N GLU A 208 -39.66 -29.02 -0.37
CA GLU A 208 -39.19 -27.69 -0.76
C GLU A 208 -38.13 -27.22 0.24
N LEU A 209 -36.88 -27.17 -0.21
CA LEU A 209 -35.76 -26.76 0.63
C LEU A 209 -35.61 -25.23 0.63
N LYS A 210 -35.28 -24.66 1.78
CA LYS A 210 -34.94 -23.24 1.92
C LYS A 210 -33.43 -23.06 1.88
N VAL A 211 -32.94 -22.29 0.91
CA VAL A 211 -31.52 -21.98 0.73
C VAL A 211 -31.15 -20.59 1.25
N GLN A 212 -30.06 -20.51 2.02
CA GLN A 212 -29.44 -19.26 2.44
C GLN A 212 -27.92 -19.35 2.31
N TRP A 213 -27.24 -18.21 2.31
CA TRP A 213 -25.79 -18.20 2.48
C TRP A 213 -25.47 -18.66 3.90
N ALA A 214 -24.51 -19.57 4.06
CA ALA A 214 -24.09 -20.01 5.38
C ALA A 214 -23.43 -18.83 6.12
N LYS A 215 -23.77 -18.66 7.40
CA LYS A 215 -23.03 -17.72 8.24
C LYS A 215 -21.62 -18.29 8.50
N PRO A 216 -20.56 -17.48 8.43
CA PRO A 216 -19.23 -17.90 8.85
C PRO A 216 -19.26 -18.44 10.29
N LYS A 217 -18.47 -19.48 10.59
CA LYS A 217 -18.35 -20.01 11.96
C LYS A 217 -17.87 -18.89 12.90
N GLU A 218 -18.29 -18.90 14.17
CA GLU A 218 -17.98 -17.81 15.11
C GLU A 218 -16.49 -17.63 15.40
N GLU A 219 -15.66 -18.66 15.22
CA GLU A 219 -14.20 -18.57 15.28
C GLU A 219 -13.64 -17.62 14.21
N LEU A 220 -14.14 -17.71 12.96
CA LEU A 220 -13.82 -16.76 11.88
C LEU A 220 -14.37 -15.36 12.17
N ARG A 221 -15.49 -15.26 12.90
CA ARG A 221 -16.05 -13.96 13.33
C ARG A 221 -15.26 -13.30 14.45
N ALA A 222 -14.54 -14.06 15.28
CA ALA A 222 -13.67 -13.49 16.30
C ALA A 222 -12.44 -12.84 15.64
N GLU A 223 -11.88 -13.51 14.62
CA GLU A 223 -10.83 -12.97 13.75
C GLU A 223 -11.34 -11.79 12.87
N ASP A 224 -12.55 -11.88 12.32
CA ASP A 224 -13.20 -10.78 11.58
C ASP A 224 -13.65 -9.61 12.48
N ARG A 225 -13.96 -9.83 13.77
CA ARG A 225 -14.29 -8.74 14.70
C ARG A 225 -13.07 -7.94 15.10
N THR A 226 -11.88 -8.54 15.13
CA THR A 226 -10.60 -7.82 15.13
C THR A 226 -10.32 -7.10 13.81
N MET A 227 -10.98 -7.49 12.71
CA MET A 227 -10.92 -6.86 11.37
C MET A 227 -12.16 -6.00 11.04
N ARG A 228 -13.02 -5.68 12.00
CA ARG A 228 -13.96 -4.56 11.82
C ARG A 228 -13.10 -3.30 11.74
N TYR A 229 -13.10 -2.69 10.55
CA TYR A 229 -12.29 -1.55 10.14
C TYR A 229 -12.57 -0.24 10.89
N ASP A 230 -12.48 -0.28 12.22
CA ASP A 230 -11.88 0.77 13.03
C ASP A 230 -10.64 0.12 13.66
N GLU A 231 -9.46 0.44 13.12
CA GLU A 231 -8.19 -0.23 13.47
C GLU A 231 -7.98 -0.29 15.00
N PRO A 232 -7.75 -1.48 15.59
CA PRO A 232 -7.37 -1.56 16.99
C PRO A 232 -6.02 -0.84 17.16
N MET A 233 -6.03 0.21 17.99
CA MET A 233 -4.86 0.96 18.43
C MET A 233 -3.86 0.00 19.09
N GLY A 234 -2.93 -0.54 18.30
CA GLY A 234 -2.05 -1.62 18.77
C GLY A 234 -0.73 -1.72 17.99
N SER A 235 0.21 -0.85 18.35
CA SER A 235 1.67 -0.98 18.18
C SER A 235 2.34 -1.02 16.77
N SER A 236 1.63 -1.31 15.68
CA SER A 236 2.22 -1.29 14.31
C SER A 236 1.52 -0.34 13.31
N ALA A 237 0.36 0.24 13.65
CA ALA A 237 -0.47 1.04 12.73
C ALA A 237 -0.05 2.52 12.60
N ASN A 238 0.86 3.00 13.46
CA ASN A 238 1.36 4.39 13.48
C ASN A 238 2.81 4.49 12.99
N ASP A 239 3.25 3.68 12.03
CA ASP A 239 4.55 3.86 11.38
C ASP A 239 4.36 4.63 10.07
N ASP A 240 4.48 5.96 10.12
CA ASP A 240 4.30 6.78 8.91
C ASP A 240 5.50 6.64 7.94
N CYS A 241 6.66 6.17 8.39
CA CYS A 241 7.77 5.79 7.51
C CYS A 241 7.40 4.54 6.68
N ARG A 242 6.75 3.53 7.30
CA ARG A 242 6.15 2.41 6.57
C ARG A 242 5.10 2.88 5.56
N LYS A 243 4.17 3.76 5.98
CA LYS A 243 3.11 4.27 5.10
C LYS A 243 3.68 5.04 3.93
N LEU A 244 4.69 5.89 4.14
CA LEU A 244 5.33 6.64 3.06
C LEU A 244 5.86 5.72 1.96
N ARG A 245 6.59 4.66 2.35
CA ARG A 245 7.11 3.65 1.42
C ARG A 245 6.00 2.92 0.67
N LEU A 246 4.94 2.52 1.39
CA LEU A 246 3.77 1.88 0.77
C LEU A 246 3.02 2.81 -0.20
N TYR A 247 2.89 4.10 0.12
CA TYR A 247 2.36 5.09 -0.82
C TYR A 247 3.22 5.19 -2.07
N CYS A 248 4.56 5.26 -1.94
CA CYS A 248 5.44 5.31 -3.09
C CYS A 248 5.35 4.06 -3.97
N LEU A 249 5.43 2.87 -3.35
CA LEU A 249 5.28 1.57 -4.01
C LEU A 249 3.95 1.45 -4.74
N ALA A 250 2.86 1.78 -4.05
CA ALA A 250 1.52 1.59 -4.58
C ALA A 250 1.24 2.56 -5.73
N ASN A 251 1.76 3.79 -5.67
CA ASN A 251 1.40 4.86 -6.59
C ASN A 251 2.41 5.12 -7.70
N ASP A 252 3.37 4.22 -7.89
CA ASP A 252 4.39 4.30 -8.94
C ASP A 252 5.29 5.53 -8.79
N TRP A 253 5.67 5.81 -7.55
CA TRP A 253 6.60 6.88 -7.23
C TRP A 253 8.00 6.31 -7.02
N CYS A 254 9.00 7.14 -7.25
CA CYS A 254 10.39 6.83 -6.94
C CYS A 254 10.56 6.52 -5.45
N ILE A 255 11.67 5.84 -5.12
CA ILE A 255 12.14 5.71 -3.75
C ILE A 255 12.25 7.13 -3.15
N PRO A 256 11.60 7.42 -2.01
CA PRO A 256 11.63 8.76 -1.43
C PRO A 256 13.07 9.13 -1.05
N VAL A 257 13.45 10.36 -1.35
CA VAL A 257 14.77 10.91 -1.00
C VAL A 257 14.59 11.87 0.16
N ILE A 258 15.21 11.55 1.29
CA ILE A 258 15.17 12.35 2.53
C ILE A 258 16.53 13.00 2.70
N LEU A 259 16.55 14.33 2.73
CA LEU A 259 17.76 15.14 2.82
C LEU A 259 17.77 15.93 4.13
N TYR A 260 18.76 15.66 4.97
CA TYR A 260 19.05 16.46 6.15
C TYR A 260 19.96 17.63 5.77
N GLY A 261 19.52 18.85 6.07
CA GLY A 261 20.27 20.08 5.88
C GLY A 261 21.02 20.51 7.14
N ARG A 262 21.32 21.81 7.22
CA ARG A 262 22.05 22.40 8.36
C ARG A 262 21.33 22.18 9.68
N SER A 263 22.09 21.87 10.72
CA SER A 263 21.65 21.85 12.11
C SER A 263 22.21 23.07 12.87
N PHE A 264 21.41 23.60 13.78
CA PHE A 264 21.76 24.71 14.66
C PHE A 264 21.54 24.27 16.12
N ARG A 265 22.53 23.56 16.68
CA ARG A 265 22.44 22.96 18.03
C ARG A 265 22.13 23.98 19.13
N SER A 266 22.66 25.20 19.03
CA SER A 266 22.38 26.28 20.01
C SER A 266 20.93 26.76 20.05
N LYS A 267 20.15 26.48 18.99
CA LYS A 267 18.74 26.86 18.87
C LYS A 267 17.78 25.69 18.85
N ASN A 268 18.30 24.47 18.95
CA ASN A 268 17.56 23.24 18.73
C ASN A 268 16.81 23.16 17.40
N LEU A 269 17.42 23.66 16.31
CA LEU A 269 16.80 23.65 14.99
C LEU A 269 17.54 22.72 14.03
N GLN A 270 16.80 22.00 13.20
CA GLN A 270 17.35 21.29 12.05
C GLN A 270 16.48 21.51 10.81
N TYR A 271 17.12 21.82 9.69
CA TYR A 271 16.46 21.87 8.39
C TYR A 271 16.53 20.51 7.72
N ALA A 272 15.44 20.07 7.12
CA ALA A 272 15.40 18.82 6.36
C ALA A 272 14.28 18.85 5.32
N GLY A 273 14.35 17.96 4.33
CA GLY A 273 13.31 17.85 3.32
C GLY A 273 13.19 16.49 2.66
N ILE A 274 12.07 16.29 2.00
CA ILE A 274 11.70 15.07 1.29
C ILE A 274 11.43 15.44 -0.17
N LEU A 275 12.00 14.65 -1.09
CA LEU A 275 11.67 14.67 -2.51
C LEU A 275 10.86 13.41 -2.84
N LEU A 276 9.66 13.66 -3.38
CA LEU A 276 8.79 12.66 -3.99
C LEU A 276 8.71 12.92 -5.48
N GLU A 277 8.69 11.87 -6.28
CA GLU A 277 8.65 11.97 -7.75
C GLU A 277 7.83 10.83 -8.33
N ASN A 278 6.91 11.15 -9.22
CA ASN A 278 6.16 10.17 -9.97
C ASN A 278 6.95 9.76 -11.22
N ILE A 279 7.05 8.46 -11.44
CA ILE A 279 7.95 7.92 -12.47
C ILE A 279 7.45 8.23 -13.89
N PHE A 280 6.14 8.29 -14.12
CA PHE A 280 5.59 8.45 -15.48
C PHE A 280 5.22 9.89 -15.81
N SER A 281 4.64 10.59 -14.84
CA SER A 281 4.22 11.98 -15.07
C SER A 281 5.37 12.96 -14.88
N GLY A 282 6.48 12.54 -14.24
CA GLY A 282 7.58 13.44 -13.84
C GLY A 282 7.18 14.47 -12.80
N VAL A 283 5.93 14.40 -12.30
CA VAL A 283 5.42 15.29 -11.25
C VAL A 283 6.22 15.02 -9.99
N ARG A 284 6.81 16.07 -9.44
CA ARG A 284 7.63 16.03 -8.23
C ARG A 284 7.06 16.92 -7.14
N SER A 285 7.30 16.56 -5.90
CA SER A 285 6.99 17.37 -4.73
C SER A 285 8.21 17.45 -3.82
N ILE A 286 8.63 18.67 -3.53
CA ILE A 286 9.68 18.97 -2.57
C ILE A 286 9.03 19.49 -1.30
N ILE A 287 9.15 18.74 -0.21
CA ILE A 287 8.64 19.11 1.11
C ILE A 287 9.84 19.50 1.96
N THR A 288 9.97 20.77 2.33
CA THR A 288 11.05 21.25 3.21
C THR A 288 10.49 21.71 4.55
N ALA A 289 11.25 21.45 5.61
CA ALA A 289 10.88 21.75 6.98
C ALA A 289 12.02 22.41 7.76
N GLU A 290 11.69 23.50 8.47
CA GLU A 290 12.45 23.96 9.63
C GLU A 290 11.86 23.27 10.87
N VAL A 291 12.63 22.41 11.51
CA VAL A 291 12.16 21.59 12.64
C VAL A 291 12.79 22.06 13.94
N ASP A 292 11.97 22.46 14.90
CA ASP A 292 12.39 22.56 16.30
C ASP A 292 12.43 21.16 16.92
N VAL A 293 13.64 20.65 17.13
CA VAL A 293 13.86 19.29 17.63
C VAL A 293 13.90 19.20 19.15
N THR A 294 13.42 20.23 19.87
CA THR A 294 13.39 20.24 21.34
C THR A 294 12.61 19.06 21.91
N PHE A 295 11.44 18.74 21.34
CA PHE A 295 10.61 17.61 21.78
C PHE A 295 10.49 16.50 20.73
N VAL A 296 11.21 16.64 19.61
CA VAL A 296 11.25 15.61 18.58
C VAL A 296 12.10 14.46 19.08
N LEU A 297 11.48 13.29 19.17
CA LEU A 297 12.18 12.04 19.44
C LEU A 297 12.95 11.62 18.18
N ASP A 298 12.28 11.60 17.04
CA ASP A 298 12.88 11.14 15.80
C ASP A 298 12.53 12.07 14.65
N ILE A 299 13.52 12.83 14.18
CA ILE A 299 13.33 13.77 13.08
C ILE A 299 12.98 13.04 11.78
N HIS A 300 13.44 11.80 11.59
CA HIS A 300 13.13 11.03 10.40
C HIS A 300 11.64 10.63 10.36
N LEU A 301 11.13 10.05 11.46
CA LEU A 301 9.71 9.69 11.55
C LEU A 301 8.79 10.90 11.46
N LEU A 302 9.20 12.03 12.03
CA LEU A 302 8.50 13.31 11.93
C LEU A 302 8.36 13.75 10.46
N LEU A 303 9.44 13.68 9.68
CA LEU A 303 9.41 14.05 8.27
C LEU A 303 8.53 13.08 7.46
N CYS A 304 8.59 11.78 7.74
CA CYS A 304 7.71 10.80 7.12
C CYS A 304 6.23 11.04 7.45
N GLU A 305 5.91 11.33 8.71
CA GLU A 305 4.56 11.73 9.14
C GLU A 305 4.09 12.97 8.38
N LEU A 306 4.94 13.99 8.24
CA LEU A 306 4.62 15.21 7.51
C LEU A 306 4.28 14.92 6.03
N ALA A 307 5.09 14.10 5.36
CA ALA A 307 4.84 13.71 3.97
C ALA A 307 3.55 12.90 3.84
N VAL A 308 3.32 11.92 4.72
CA VAL A 308 2.08 11.11 4.73
C VAL A 308 0.85 11.98 4.90
N ARG A 309 0.87 12.97 5.80
CA ARG A 309 -0.26 13.89 6.00
C ARG A 309 -0.55 14.72 4.76
N LEU A 310 0.48 15.16 4.03
CA LEU A 310 0.29 15.87 2.77
C LEU A 310 -0.25 14.96 1.68
N ILE A 311 0.24 13.72 1.57
CA ILE A 311 -0.25 12.72 0.61
C ILE A 311 -1.74 12.42 0.85
N GLU A 312 -2.12 12.16 2.11
CA GLU A 312 -3.51 11.88 2.48
C GLU A 312 -4.42 13.08 2.28
N ARG A 313 -3.92 14.30 2.55
CA ARG A 313 -4.66 15.54 2.31
C ARG A 313 -4.96 15.78 0.83
N HIS A 314 -4.03 15.43 -0.04
CA HIS A 314 -4.18 15.60 -1.49
C HIS A 314 -4.74 14.36 -2.19
N SER A 315 -5.04 13.30 -1.45
CA SER A 315 -5.43 11.99 -1.98
C SER A 315 -4.52 11.52 -3.12
N GLY A 316 -3.21 11.66 -2.95
CA GLY A 316 -2.24 11.35 -4.00
C GLY A 316 -0.95 12.16 -3.87
N MET A 317 -0.23 12.31 -4.99
CA MET A 317 1.03 13.06 -5.03
C MET A 317 0.75 14.51 -4.66
N PRO A 318 1.42 15.09 -3.65
CA PRO A 318 1.25 16.49 -3.33
C PRO A 318 1.62 17.37 -4.54
N PRO A 319 0.74 18.28 -5.00
CA PRO A 319 0.92 18.96 -6.29
C PRO A 319 1.92 20.12 -6.27
N PHE A 320 2.29 20.61 -5.08
CA PHE A 320 3.16 21.76 -4.89
C PHE A 320 4.50 21.36 -4.25
N ASN A 321 5.39 22.33 -4.15
CA ASN A 321 6.49 22.30 -3.20
C ASN A 321 6.09 23.06 -1.93
N TYR A 322 6.53 22.56 -0.79
CA TYR A 322 6.10 23.01 0.54
C TYR A 322 7.28 23.51 1.35
N ILE A 323 7.09 24.63 2.04
CA ILE A 323 7.99 25.08 3.11
C ILE A 323 7.20 25.14 4.39
N ILE A 324 7.61 24.32 5.34
CA ILE A 324 6.87 24.03 6.57
C ILE A 324 7.76 24.40 7.75
N ARG A 325 7.13 24.89 8.81
CA ARG A 325 7.77 25.07 10.10
C ARG A 325 7.14 24.13 11.10
N VAL A 326 7.96 23.33 11.77
CA VAL A 326 7.51 22.46 12.86
C VAL A 326 7.93 23.07 14.19
N TYR A 327 6.93 23.42 14.98
CA TYR A 327 7.06 24.01 16.30
C TYR A 327 7.25 22.94 17.40
N ARG A 328 7.65 23.42 18.58
CA ARG A 328 7.87 22.61 19.79
C ARG A 328 6.66 21.80 20.23
N ASP A 329 5.46 22.29 19.99
CA ASP A 329 4.19 21.65 20.34
C ASP A 329 3.70 20.69 19.25
N MET A 330 4.60 20.26 18.34
CA MET A 330 4.31 19.34 17.24
C MET A 330 3.30 19.88 16.23
N LYS A 331 3.09 21.20 16.21
CA LYS A 331 2.34 21.87 15.16
C LYS A 331 3.26 22.14 13.98
N ALA A 332 2.87 21.66 12.81
CA ALA A 332 3.49 21.97 11.54
C ALA A 332 2.66 23.05 10.83
N GLU A 333 3.19 24.26 10.76
CA GLU A 333 2.60 25.36 10.00
C GLU A 333 3.11 25.33 8.56
N LEU A 334 2.18 25.32 7.62
CA LEU A 334 2.48 25.54 6.21
C LEU A 334 2.77 27.03 5.97
N VAL A 335 4.03 27.35 5.71
CA VAL A 335 4.48 28.74 5.60
C VAL A 335 4.41 29.23 4.16
N PHE A 336 4.82 28.39 3.19
CA PHE A 336 4.79 28.72 1.77
C PHE A 336 4.50 27.49 0.89
N LEU A 337 3.83 27.77 -0.24
CA LEU A 337 3.58 26.86 -1.35
C LEU A 337 4.13 27.49 -2.63
N PHE A 338 4.74 26.68 -3.49
CA PHE A 338 5.22 27.15 -4.81
C PHE A 338 5.15 26.03 -5.84
N GLN A 339 5.05 26.38 -7.12
CA GLN A 339 4.99 25.39 -8.20
C GLN A 339 6.36 24.76 -8.45
N GLN A 340 6.38 23.64 -9.18
CA GLN A 340 7.58 22.84 -9.43
C GLN A 340 8.74 23.58 -10.13
N ASN A 341 8.44 24.64 -10.86
CA ASN A 341 9.40 25.43 -11.65
C ASN A 341 9.60 26.85 -11.11
N ASP A 342 8.96 27.20 -10.00
CA ASP A 342 9.09 28.54 -9.42
C ASP A 342 10.42 28.65 -8.68
N ALA A 343 11.15 29.74 -8.92
CA ALA A 343 12.32 30.12 -8.14
C ALA A 343 11.88 30.90 -6.90
N LEU A 344 12.49 30.62 -5.75
CA LEU A 344 12.21 31.35 -4.52
C LEU A 344 12.87 32.72 -4.50
N ALA A 345 12.08 33.78 -4.28
CA ALA A 345 12.61 35.11 -4.04
C ALA A 345 12.89 35.33 -2.52
N PRO A 346 13.98 36.04 -2.14
CA PRO A 346 14.34 36.24 -0.72
C PRO A 346 13.38 37.09 0.12
N GLY A 347 12.61 37.97 -0.53
CA GLY A 347 11.93 39.11 0.12
C GLY A 347 10.95 38.75 1.24
N ASP A 348 10.12 37.70 1.06
CA ASP A 348 9.04 37.37 2.00
C ASP A 348 9.39 36.26 3.00
N LEU A 349 10.45 35.49 2.75
CA LEU A 349 10.84 34.34 3.57
C LEU A 349 11.89 34.68 4.64
N ALA A 350 12.67 35.74 4.46
CA ALA A 350 13.81 36.06 5.33
C ALA A 350 13.40 36.40 6.78
N THR A 351 12.25 37.03 6.97
CA THR A 351 11.65 37.31 8.29
C THR A 351 10.90 36.11 8.85
N LYS A 352 10.45 35.23 7.94
CA LYS A 352 9.90 33.89 8.12
C LYS A 352 10.69 33.04 9.10
N PHE A 353 11.93 32.76 8.72
CA PHE A 353 12.73 31.62 9.19
C PHE A 353 13.97 32.05 9.97
N PHE A 354 14.49 31.16 10.83
CA PHE A 354 15.72 31.45 11.57
C PHE A 354 16.91 31.63 10.62
N SER A 355 17.00 30.81 9.57
CA SER A 355 18.01 30.89 8.52
C SER A 355 17.39 30.65 7.15
N PHE A 356 17.02 31.74 6.47
CA PHE A 356 16.56 31.66 5.08
C PHE A 356 17.61 31.03 4.14
N LYS A 357 18.89 31.33 4.40
CA LYS A 357 20.01 30.73 3.67
C LYS A 357 19.97 29.21 3.75
N ALA A 358 19.73 28.62 4.93
CA ALA A 358 19.67 27.17 5.10
C ALA A 358 18.50 26.52 4.31
N ILE A 359 17.34 27.18 4.23
CA ILE A 359 16.20 26.71 3.43
C ILE A 359 16.50 26.79 1.94
N GLY A 360 16.98 27.94 1.46
CA GLY A 360 17.32 28.10 0.05
C GLY A 360 18.39 27.12 -0.39
N GLU A 361 19.35 26.83 0.49
CA GLU A 361 20.36 25.81 0.27
C GLU A 361 19.76 24.40 0.13
N LEU A 362 18.86 24.04 1.05
CA LEU A 362 18.19 22.74 1.06
C LEU A 362 17.32 22.53 -0.19
N ILE A 363 16.53 23.54 -0.58
CA ILE A 363 15.68 23.48 -1.77
C ILE A 363 16.53 23.31 -3.03
N THR A 364 17.61 24.08 -3.17
CA THR A 364 18.53 23.95 -4.30
C THR A 364 19.12 22.54 -4.36
N ALA A 365 19.52 21.97 -3.22
CA ALA A 365 20.04 20.61 -3.16
C ALA A 365 19.02 19.55 -3.57
N LEU A 366 17.76 19.69 -3.14
CA LEU A 366 16.67 18.78 -3.53
C LEU A 366 16.31 18.92 -5.02
N GLN A 367 16.37 20.13 -5.57
CA GLN A 367 16.20 20.35 -7.02
C GLN A 367 17.34 19.71 -7.83
N LEU A 368 18.59 19.78 -7.35
CA LEU A 368 19.73 19.10 -7.98
C LEU A 368 19.57 17.57 -7.94
N LEU A 369 19.12 17.02 -6.82
CA LEU A 369 18.79 15.60 -6.68
C LEU A 369 17.66 15.18 -7.63
N ALA A 370 16.62 15.99 -7.75
CA ALA A 370 15.49 15.76 -8.66
C ALA A 370 15.89 15.85 -10.14
N ALA A 371 16.96 16.57 -10.48
CA ALA A 371 17.48 16.63 -11.85
C ALA A 371 18.36 15.41 -12.20
N CYS A 372 18.81 14.65 -11.20
CA CYS A 372 19.61 13.46 -11.41
C CYS A 372 18.74 12.27 -11.80
N ASN A 373 19.25 11.41 -12.69
CA ASN A 373 18.58 10.16 -13.00
C ASN A 373 18.50 9.28 -11.74
N TYR A 374 17.29 8.91 -11.32
CA TYR A 374 17.05 8.15 -10.09
C TYR A 374 17.80 6.81 -10.05
N LYS A 375 18.01 6.13 -11.19
CA LYS A 375 18.78 4.87 -11.24
C LYS A 375 20.25 5.12 -10.90
N ILE A 376 20.81 6.22 -11.39
CA ILE A 376 22.18 6.64 -11.10
C ILE A 376 22.29 7.04 -9.62
N LEU A 377 21.33 7.83 -9.13
CA LEU A 377 21.26 8.24 -7.72
C LEU A 377 21.23 7.01 -6.79
N LEU A 378 20.35 6.05 -7.07
CA LEU A 378 20.25 4.81 -6.30
C LEU A 378 21.53 3.97 -6.38
N LYS A 379 22.14 3.84 -7.56
CA LYS A 379 23.41 3.12 -7.75
C LYS A 379 24.53 3.77 -6.93
N ASN A 380 24.65 5.09 -6.98
CA ASN A 380 25.66 5.84 -6.23
C ASN A 380 25.40 5.74 -4.72
N TYR A 381 24.14 5.77 -4.30
CA TYR A 381 23.78 5.62 -2.90
C TYR A 381 24.16 4.23 -2.38
N LYS A 382 23.90 3.18 -3.16
CA LYS A 382 24.33 1.81 -2.84
C LYS A 382 25.84 1.68 -2.75
N SER A 383 26.57 2.22 -3.74
CA SER A 383 28.04 2.14 -3.77
C SER A 383 28.71 2.91 -2.64
N ALA A 384 28.07 3.96 -2.11
CA ALA A 384 28.55 4.72 -0.96
C ALA A 384 28.85 3.78 0.24
N PHE A 385 27.99 2.77 0.46
CA PHE A 385 28.12 1.85 1.59
C PHE A 385 29.06 0.66 1.34
N LEU A 386 29.66 0.55 0.15
CA LEU A 386 30.66 -0.48 -0.15
C LEU A 386 32.09 -0.05 0.25
N THR A 387 32.26 1.15 0.77
CA THR A 387 33.57 1.69 1.16
C THR A 387 33.89 1.39 2.63
N ARG A 388 35.18 1.28 2.97
CA ARG A 388 35.64 1.15 4.37
C ARG A 388 35.55 2.46 5.17
N ASN A 389 35.12 3.54 4.53
CA ASN A 389 35.04 4.86 5.15
C ASN A 389 33.84 4.92 6.10
N ARG A 390 34.01 5.59 7.25
CA ARG A 390 32.94 5.77 8.24
C ARG A 390 31.77 6.61 7.70
N VAL A 391 32.06 7.43 6.70
CA VAL A 391 31.14 8.34 6.05
C VAL A 391 31.38 8.23 4.55
N ALA A 392 30.31 8.07 3.79
CA ALA A 392 30.39 7.90 2.35
C ALA A 392 29.80 9.11 1.62
N SER A 393 30.64 9.82 0.87
CA SER A 393 30.18 10.96 0.06
C SER A 393 29.63 10.48 -1.28
N LEU A 394 28.48 11.03 -1.66
CA LEU A 394 27.82 10.83 -2.93
C LEU A 394 28.19 11.97 -3.88
N CYS A 395 28.80 11.63 -5.03
CA CYS A 395 29.09 12.59 -6.08
C CYS A 395 27.94 12.55 -7.10
N LEU A 396 27.07 13.56 -7.10
CA LEU A 396 25.93 13.63 -8.03
C LEU A 396 26.36 14.06 -9.43
N VAL A 397 27.34 14.98 -9.50
CA VAL A 397 27.93 15.51 -10.74
C VAL A 397 29.40 15.82 -10.44
N ALA A 398 30.32 15.39 -11.31
CA ALA A 398 31.74 15.72 -11.15
C ALA A 398 31.89 17.26 -11.10
N ASN A 399 32.47 17.76 -10.01
CA ASN A 399 32.78 19.18 -9.78
C ASN A 399 31.59 20.15 -9.63
N HIS A 400 30.40 19.71 -9.19
CA HIS A 400 29.36 20.69 -8.84
C HIS A 400 29.74 21.45 -7.56
N PRO A 401 29.83 22.80 -7.58
CA PRO A 401 30.43 23.57 -6.50
C PRO A 401 29.56 23.65 -5.23
N PHE A 402 28.30 23.22 -5.27
CA PHE A 402 27.32 23.51 -4.23
C PHE A 402 27.61 22.87 -2.86
N GLY A 403 28.02 21.60 -2.83
CA GLY A 403 28.21 20.87 -1.59
C GLY A 403 28.40 19.38 -1.79
N LYS A 404 28.76 18.69 -0.71
CA LYS A 404 28.88 17.23 -0.65
C LYS A 404 27.63 16.64 -0.04
N PHE A 405 27.12 15.58 -0.64
CA PHE A 405 26.06 14.76 -0.09
C PHE A 405 26.70 13.58 0.63
N TYR A 406 26.26 13.25 1.83
CA TYR A 406 26.74 12.12 2.59
C TYR A 406 25.62 11.10 2.74
N ALA A 407 25.88 9.86 2.33
CA ALA A 407 24.91 8.79 2.44
C ALA A 407 24.79 8.35 3.91
N ILE A 408 23.55 8.25 4.38
CA ILE A 408 23.19 7.76 5.70
C ILE A 408 22.53 6.41 5.50
N LEU A 409 23.02 5.36 6.16
CA LEU A 409 22.33 4.07 6.16
C LEU A 409 20.86 4.27 6.57
N PRO A 410 19.89 3.69 5.82
CA PRO A 410 18.50 3.73 6.22
C PRO A 410 18.34 3.24 7.66
N LYS A 411 17.44 3.86 8.44
CA LYS A 411 17.17 3.55 9.88
C LYS A 411 16.45 2.20 10.08
N PHE A 412 16.78 1.23 9.25
CA PHE A 412 16.11 -0.03 8.98
C PHE A 412 15.90 -0.99 10.16
N ARG A 413 16.37 -0.69 11.36
CA ARG A 413 16.09 -1.57 12.52
C ARG A 413 15.54 -0.87 13.74
N SER A 414 15.02 0.34 13.54
CA SER A 414 14.03 0.89 14.45
C SER A 414 12.61 0.58 13.97
N ASN A 415 12.41 0.49 12.65
CA ASN A 415 11.09 0.25 12.04
C ASN A 415 10.98 -1.19 11.53
N PRO A 416 9.81 -1.84 11.64
CA PRO A 416 9.59 -3.17 11.08
C PRO A 416 9.72 -3.17 9.55
N LYS A 417 10.21 -4.28 8.99
CA LYS A 417 10.19 -4.53 7.54
C LYS A 417 8.77 -4.43 6.99
N LEU A 418 8.64 -4.11 5.69
CA LEU A 418 7.38 -4.37 5.01
C LEU A 418 7.08 -5.87 5.05
N SER A 419 5.80 -6.22 5.14
CA SER A 419 5.39 -7.61 5.06
C SER A 419 5.58 -8.13 3.63
N ASN A 420 5.57 -9.46 3.47
CA ASN A 420 5.60 -10.12 2.16
C ASN A 420 6.84 -9.78 1.29
N ASN A 421 7.98 -9.47 1.93
CA ASN A 421 9.26 -9.18 1.27
C ASN A 421 9.24 -7.99 0.28
N LEU A 422 8.29 -7.06 0.40
CA LEU A 422 8.26 -5.86 -0.44
C LEU A 422 9.52 -5.01 -0.26
N ASN A 423 10.07 -4.47 -1.35
CA ASN A 423 11.16 -3.49 -1.31
C ASN A 423 10.78 -2.29 -0.44
N ASP A 424 11.62 -2.02 0.56
CA ASP A 424 11.34 -1.08 1.64
C ASP A 424 12.43 0.00 1.76
N MET A 425 13.08 0.27 0.63
CA MET A 425 14.20 1.20 0.49
C MET A 425 13.80 2.66 0.63
N GLU A 426 14.73 3.44 1.19
CA GLU A 426 14.70 4.91 1.23
C GLU A 426 16.11 5.45 1.00
N ILE A 427 16.22 6.61 0.35
CA ILE A 427 17.50 7.28 0.12
C ILE A 427 17.64 8.37 1.17
N ASN A 428 18.53 8.18 2.15
CA ASN A 428 18.76 9.11 3.24
C ASN A 428 20.11 9.80 3.07
N LEU A 429 20.12 11.13 2.99
CA LEU A 429 21.31 11.92 2.69
C LEU A 429 21.48 13.06 3.69
N LEU A 430 22.73 13.41 4.02
CA LEU A 430 23.10 14.64 4.72
C LEU A 430 23.78 15.60 3.75
N LEU A 431 23.32 16.85 3.71
CA LEU A 431 23.92 17.92 2.92
C LEU A 431 24.99 18.66 3.72
N MET A 432 26.19 18.74 3.18
CA MET A 432 27.28 19.58 3.70
C MET A 432 27.75 20.55 2.63
N ILE A 433 27.60 21.84 2.90
CA ILE A 433 27.89 22.91 1.95
C ILE A 433 29.29 23.43 2.21
N GLN A 434 30.04 23.70 1.15
CA GLN A 434 31.34 24.35 1.27
C GLN A 434 31.12 25.83 1.61
N GLU A 435 31.80 26.33 2.65
CA GLU A 435 31.55 27.66 3.24
C GLU A 435 31.70 28.84 2.25
N ASN A 436 32.41 28.64 1.13
CA ASN A 436 32.75 29.69 0.15
C ASN A 436 31.83 29.76 -1.08
N VAL A 437 30.74 29.00 -1.14
CA VAL A 437 29.89 28.93 -2.34
C VAL A 437 28.73 29.91 -2.21
N LYS A 438 28.74 30.98 -3.03
CA LYS A 438 27.59 31.87 -3.16
C LYS A 438 26.46 31.12 -3.87
N CYS A 439 25.37 30.85 -3.16
CA CYS A 439 24.12 30.42 -3.78
C CYS A 439 23.53 31.61 -4.54
N ASN A 440 23.71 31.65 -5.86
CA ASN A 440 22.98 32.58 -6.72
C ASN A 440 21.53 32.06 -6.85
N VAL A 441 20.72 32.30 -5.82
CA VAL A 441 19.27 32.17 -5.93
C VAL A 441 18.83 33.22 -6.94
N ARG A 442 18.50 32.82 -8.17
CA ARG A 442 18.18 33.76 -9.25
C ARG A 442 16.97 34.61 -8.85
N GLU A 443 17.19 35.92 -8.83
CA GLU A 443 16.19 36.95 -8.60
C GLU A 443 15.27 37.04 -9.81
N LYS A 444 14.07 36.46 -9.71
CA LYS A 444 12.79 36.97 -10.24
C LYS A 444 11.75 35.86 -10.26
N CYS A 445 10.74 35.98 -9.41
CA CYS A 445 9.46 35.31 -9.57
C CYS A 445 8.35 36.27 -9.14
N THR A 446 7.27 36.26 -9.90
CA THR A 446 5.97 36.84 -9.53
C THR A 446 5.24 35.80 -8.68
N PHE A 447 4.93 36.15 -7.43
CA PHE A 447 4.27 35.27 -6.47
C PHE A 447 2.85 34.90 -6.92
N GLY A 448 2.60 33.61 -7.11
CA GLY A 448 1.25 33.05 -7.17
C GLY A 448 0.73 32.74 -5.78
N ALA A 449 0.11 33.75 -5.15
CA ALA A 449 -0.86 33.66 -4.06
C ALA A 449 -0.48 32.88 -2.77
N VAL A 450 -0.19 33.65 -1.71
CA VAL A 450 -0.39 33.24 -0.31
C VAL A 450 -1.87 32.92 -0.08
N PHE A 451 -2.20 31.74 0.44
CA PHE A 451 -3.51 31.49 1.04
C PHE A 451 -3.42 30.60 2.28
N LYS A 452 -3.99 31.13 3.38
CA LYS A 452 -4.28 30.57 4.71
C LYS A 452 -3.15 29.77 5.38
N THR A 453 -2.72 30.24 6.55
CA THR A 453 -1.88 29.46 7.47
C THR A 453 -2.63 28.21 7.89
N ASP A 454 -2.30 27.10 7.25
CA ASP A 454 -2.82 25.79 7.62
C ASP A 454 -1.86 25.13 8.60
N ILE A 455 -2.44 24.61 9.68
CA ILE A 455 -1.71 23.94 10.74
C ILE A 455 -2.02 22.45 10.66
N ILE A 456 -0.98 21.64 10.57
CA ILE A 456 -1.02 20.18 10.66
C ILE A 456 -0.56 19.79 12.06
N ILE A 457 -1.37 19.05 12.80
CA ILE A 457 -0.99 18.53 14.12
C ILE A 457 -0.28 17.20 13.91
N LEU A 458 0.97 17.10 14.36
CA LEU A 458 1.78 15.89 14.31
C LEU A 458 1.66 15.13 15.63
N LYS A 459 1.78 13.80 15.57
CA LYS A 459 1.50 12.89 16.69
C LYS A 459 2.76 12.51 17.48
N SER A 460 3.94 12.96 17.05
CA SER A 460 5.25 12.59 17.62
C SER A 460 5.34 11.08 17.79
N GLN A 461 5.49 10.36 16.68
CA GLN A 461 5.42 8.90 16.68
C GLN A 461 6.48 8.27 17.60
N ILE A 462 6.03 7.42 18.51
CA ILE A 462 6.87 6.49 19.27
C ILE A 462 6.58 5.10 18.72
N ILE A 463 7.52 4.54 17.98
CA ILE A 463 7.43 3.14 17.56
C ILE A 463 7.97 2.28 18.71
N PRO A 464 7.18 1.32 19.22
CA PRO A 464 7.62 0.45 20.30
C PRO A 464 8.83 -0.38 19.84
N ASN A 465 9.80 -0.59 20.75
CA ASN A 465 11.06 -1.29 20.54
C ASN A 465 12.17 -0.51 19.79
N ILE A 466 12.00 0.78 19.51
CA ILE A 466 13.12 1.62 19.05
C ILE A 466 14.09 1.89 20.22
N ARG A 467 15.30 1.34 20.13
CA ARG A 467 16.39 1.63 21.08
C ARG A 467 17.19 2.90 20.75
N TYR A 468 17.09 3.41 19.51
CA TYR A 468 17.92 4.51 19.01
C TYR A 468 17.06 5.69 18.51
N VAL A 469 17.18 6.80 19.21
CA VAL A 469 16.43 8.04 18.99
C VAL A 469 17.27 8.95 18.10
N LEU A 470 16.76 9.35 16.93
CA LEU A 470 17.50 10.19 15.98
C LEU A 470 16.99 11.63 16.10
N ARG A 471 17.52 12.35 17.09
CA ARG A 471 17.08 13.72 17.35
C ARG A 471 17.72 14.74 16.41
N TYR A 472 18.99 14.53 16.09
CA TYR A 472 19.76 15.34 15.15
C TYR A 472 20.48 14.47 14.13
N VAL A 473 20.67 15.01 12.94
CA VAL A 473 21.56 14.46 11.92
C VAL A 473 22.55 15.53 11.50
N ASP A 474 23.81 15.36 11.90
CA ASP A 474 24.92 16.18 11.43
C ASP A 474 26.16 15.32 11.19
N ILE A 475 27.24 15.97 10.71
CA ILE A 475 28.45 15.25 10.34
C ILE A 475 29.13 14.62 11.56
N GLU A 476 29.04 15.24 12.74
CA GLU A 476 29.58 14.71 13.99
C GLU A 476 28.83 13.44 14.41
N ALA A 477 27.50 13.48 14.39
CA ALA A 477 26.63 12.33 14.67
C ALA A 477 26.85 11.18 13.67
N LEU A 478 27.15 11.52 12.41
CA LEU A 478 27.47 10.53 11.37
C LEU A 478 28.84 9.87 11.62
N ILE A 479 29.84 10.65 12.03
CA ILE A 479 31.19 10.16 12.36
C ILE A 479 31.20 9.35 13.65
N SER A 480 30.46 9.79 14.67
CA SER A 480 30.30 9.12 15.97
C SER A 480 29.38 7.90 15.90
N LYS A 481 28.69 7.73 14.77
CA LYS A 481 27.77 6.64 14.45
C LYS A 481 26.47 6.63 15.27
N GLU A 482 26.10 7.77 15.86
CA GLU A 482 24.80 7.95 16.54
C GLU A 482 23.62 7.74 15.59
N CYS A 483 23.82 8.00 14.29
CA CYS A 483 22.80 7.82 13.26
C CYS A 483 22.55 6.36 12.85
N TYR A 484 23.34 5.40 13.36
CA TYR A 484 23.36 4.03 12.84
C TYR A 484 23.13 2.98 13.94
N HIS A 485 22.38 1.92 13.62
CA HIS A 485 22.27 0.77 14.50
C HIS A 485 23.52 -0.13 14.38
N ALA A 486 24.01 -0.70 15.48
CA ALA A 486 25.27 -1.46 15.50
C ALA A 486 25.32 -2.66 14.53
N GLN A 487 24.17 -3.31 14.30
CA GLN A 487 24.03 -4.42 13.35
C GLN A 487 23.99 -3.99 11.87
N GLN A 488 23.94 -2.69 11.56
CA GLN A 488 23.89 -2.19 10.18
C GLN A 488 25.28 -1.95 9.59
N TYR A 489 26.35 -2.14 10.37
CA TYR A 489 27.72 -2.05 9.87
C TYR A 489 28.12 -3.38 9.21
N ILE A 490 28.16 -3.44 7.87
CA ILE A 490 28.73 -4.58 7.16
C ILE A 490 29.62 -4.07 6.03
N ASN A 491 30.79 -4.67 5.83
CA ASN A 491 31.71 -4.45 4.70
C ASN A 491 31.24 -5.15 3.40
N SER A 492 29.94 -5.40 3.28
CA SER A 492 29.29 -5.97 2.10
C SER A 492 27.98 -5.21 1.89
N ASN A 493 27.36 -5.34 0.71
CA ASN A 493 26.00 -4.84 0.52
C ASN A 493 25.14 -5.33 1.69
N PRO A 494 24.46 -4.42 2.42
CA PRO A 494 23.53 -4.83 3.45
C PRO A 494 22.51 -5.77 2.81
N VAL A 495 22.26 -6.93 3.44
CA VAL A 495 21.42 -8.02 2.89
C VAL A 495 20.00 -7.56 2.48
N TRP A 496 19.57 -6.40 2.98
CA TRP A 496 18.25 -5.79 2.80
C TRP A 496 18.24 -4.57 1.86
N ILE A 497 19.38 -4.14 1.31
CA ILE A 497 19.32 -3.31 0.09
C ILE A 497 18.92 -4.29 -1.00
N ALA A 498 17.64 -4.28 -1.40
CA ALA A 498 17.06 -5.24 -2.35
C ALA A 498 17.80 -5.34 -3.72
N GLY A 499 18.86 -4.55 -3.95
CA GLY A 499 19.60 -4.50 -5.21
C GLY A 499 18.81 -3.85 -6.34
N LYS A 500 17.50 -3.75 -6.16
CA LYS A 500 16.47 -3.43 -7.14
C LYS A 500 15.81 -2.08 -6.82
N THR A 501 15.37 -1.36 -7.85
CA THR A 501 14.42 -0.25 -7.67
C THR A 501 13.06 -0.82 -7.24
N TYR A 502 12.11 0.00 -6.75
CA TYR A 502 10.72 -0.48 -6.55
C TYR A 502 10.17 -1.12 -7.81
N GLN A 503 10.61 -0.62 -8.95
CA GLN A 503 10.33 -1.21 -10.24
C GLN A 503 10.97 -2.59 -10.35
N ASP A 504 12.29 -2.73 -10.25
CA ASP A 504 12.96 -4.02 -10.49
C ASP A 504 12.53 -5.12 -9.51
N ASP A 505 12.00 -4.78 -8.33
CA ASP A 505 11.46 -5.71 -7.33
C ASP A 505 10.03 -6.18 -7.66
N ILE A 506 9.27 -5.33 -8.32
CA ILE A 506 7.92 -5.61 -8.81
C ILE A 506 7.97 -6.23 -10.23
N TYR A 507 9.04 -6.03 -10.99
CA TYR A 507 9.14 -6.43 -12.41
C TYR A 507 10.07 -7.61 -12.71
N ASN A 508 10.93 -8.03 -11.78
CA ASN A 508 11.84 -9.19 -11.91
C ASN A 508 11.90 -9.99 -10.63
#